data_AF-A0A6S6TPQ7-F1
#
_entry.id   AF-A0A6S6TPQ7-F1
#
_cell.length_a   1.000
_cell.length_b   1.000
_cell.length_c   1.000
_cell.angle_alpha   90.00
_cell.angle_beta   90.00
_cell.angle_gamma   90.00
#
_symmetry.space_group_name_H-M   'P 1'
#
loop_
_entity.id
_entity.type
_entity.pdbx_description
1 polymer ?
#
loop_
_entity_poly.entity_id
_entity_poly.type
_entity_poly.pdbx_seq_one_letter_code
_entity_poly.pdbx_strand_id
1 'polypeptide(L)'
;MRKLINNKLFKIIFISFIIIITSYLALIYYAWYPEKGIKYLLPEKYKGWICVTYNVKGSSSLEKQDDFFLLKVLKNGTIKTSSSLNNYSKEGYYIPTYDEYYYYSEKGIRVAEELAMGGGFTTQNEGSDEITSYFWISTKENLENDYKKYVKDRDVLQNPQCGEWKNIQ
;
A
#
# COMPACT_ATOMS: atom_id res chain seq x y z
N MET A 1 19.97 -12.58 -56.85
CA MET A 1 18.91 -11.91 -56.05
C MET A 1 18.46 -12.70 -54.81
N ARG A 2 18.26 -14.04 -54.86
CA ARG A 2 17.85 -14.87 -53.70
C ARG A 2 18.76 -14.78 -52.44
N LYS A 3 20.09 -14.73 -52.59
CA LYS A 3 21.06 -14.67 -51.46
C LYS A 3 20.98 -13.38 -50.63
N LEU A 4 20.68 -12.24 -51.27
CA LEU A 4 20.56 -10.93 -50.61
C LEU A 4 19.25 -10.80 -49.81
N ILE A 5 18.18 -11.46 -50.26
CA ILE A 5 16.89 -11.50 -49.57
C ILE A 5 16.99 -12.33 -48.28
N ASN A 6 17.72 -13.45 -48.31
CA ASN A 6 17.93 -14.30 -47.12
C ASN A 6 18.69 -13.57 -46.00
N ASN A 7 19.71 -12.75 -46.33
CA ASN A 7 20.45 -12.01 -45.30
C ASN A 7 19.63 -10.87 -44.68
N LYS A 8 18.75 -10.22 -45.45
CA LYS A 8 17.84 -9.19 -44.91
C LYS A 8 16.75 -9.81 -44.03
N LEU A 9 16.15 -10.91 -44.48
CA LEU A 9 15.13 -11.63 -43.71
C LEU A 9 15.71 -12.20 -42.42
N PHE A 10 16.91 -12.79 -42.47
CA PHE A 10 17.62 -13.30 -41.29
C PHE A 10 17.94 -12.19 -40.28
N LYS A 11 18.39 -11.02 -40.74
CA LYS A 11 18.62 -9.85 -39.87
C LYS A 11 17.34 -9.38 -39.19
N ILE A 12 16.21 -9.34 -39.90
CA ILE A 12 14.91 -8.96 -39.31
C ILE A 12 14.50 -9.95 -38.23
N ILE A 13 14.58 -11.26 -38.51
CA ILE A 13 14.24 -12.31 -37.53
C ILE A 13 15.14 -12.21 -36.30
N PHE A 14 16.44 -11.99 -36.49
CA PHE A 14 17.39 -11.85 -35.39
C PHE A 14 17.10 -10.60 -34.52
N ILE A 15 16.80 -9.45 -35.14
CA ILE A 15 16.42 -8.24 -34.41
C ILE A 15 15.11 -8.45 -33.64
N SER A 16 14.08 -9.04 -34.26
CA SER A 16 12.82 -9.36 -33.59
C SER A 16 13.02 -10.30 -32.39
N PHE A 17 13.89 -11.30 -32.53
CA PHE A 17 14.22 -12.22 -31.43
C PHE A 17 14.91 -11.50 -30.27
N ILE A 18 15.83 -10.58 -30.55
CA ILE A 18 16.45 -9.73 -29.51
C ILE A 18 15.39 -8.89 -28.80
N ILE A 19 14.47 -8.25 -29.53
CA ILE A 19 13.41 -7.42 -28.93
C ILE A 19 12.50 -8.24 -28.03
N ILE A 20 12.15 -9.47 -28.44
CA ILE A 20 11.32 -10.37 -27.63
C ILE A 20 12.07 -10.77 -26.35
N ILE A 21 13.36 -11.13 -26.46
CA ILE A 21 14.19 -11.47 -25.29
C ILE A 21 14.32 -10.28 -24.34
N THR A 22 14.63 -9.08 -24.83
CA THR A 22 14.80 -7.90 -23.96
C THR A 22 13.51 -7.50 -23.29
N SER A 23 12.37 -7.58 -23.99
CA SER A 23 11.04 -7.37 -23.42
C SER A 23 10.73 -8.39 -22.31
N TYR A 24 11.02 -9.68 -22.55
CA TYR A 24 10.81 -10.74 -21.57
C TYR A 24 11.70 -10.58 -20.33
N LEU A 25 12.98 -10.24 -20.51
CA LEU A 25 13.91 -9.97 -19.41
C LEU A 25 13.49 -8.73 -18.59
N ALA A 26 12.98 -7.68 -19.24
CA ALA A 26 12.44 -6.52 -18.56
C ALA A 26 11.24 -6.90 -17.68
N LEU A 27 10.32 -7.73 -18.17
CA LEU A 27 9.18 -8.22 -17.39
C LEU A 27 9.63 -9.03 -16.15
N ILE A 28 10.63 -9.93 -16.30
CA ILE A 28 11.18 -10.68 -15.17
C ILE A 28 11.82 -9.73 -14.14
N TYR A 29 12.57 -8.73 -14.61
CA TYR A 29 13.19 -7.75 -13.72
C TYR A 29 12.14 -6.99 -12.90
N TYR A 30 11.08 -6.48 -13.55
CA TYR A 30 9.99 -5.80 -12.85
C TYR A 30 9.24 -6.72 -11.87
N ALA A 31 9.13 -8.02 -12.16
CA ALA A 31 8.52 -8.98 -11.25
C ALA A 31 9.39 -9.28 -10.01
N TRP A 32 10.72 -9.22 -10.13
CA TRP A 32 11.65 -9.46 -9.01
C TRP A 32 11.91 -8.23 -8.15
N TYR A 33 11.72 -7.03 -8.69
CA TYR A 33 11.91 -5.77 -7.97
C TYR A 33 10.61 -4.95 -7.99
N PRO A 34 9.57 -5.39 -7.25
CA PRO A 34 8.35 -4.61 -7.13
C PRO A 34 8.64 -3.23 -6.55
N GLU A 35 7.86 -2.22 -6.95
CA GLU A 35 7.93 -0.91 -6.32
C GLU A 35 7.60 -1.05 -4.83
N LYS A 36 8.45 -0.48 -3.97
CA LYS A 36 8.23 -0.47 -2.53
C LYS A 36 7.03 0.41 -2.21
N GLY A 37 6.13 -0.13 -1.38
CA GLY A 37 4.91 0.56 -0.99
C GLY A 37 5.12 1.43 0.24
N ILE A 38 4.29 1.20 1.24
CA ILE A 38 4.27 1.97 2.48
C ILE A 38 4.83 1.14 3.63
N LYS A 39 5.66 1.78 4.47
CA LYS A 39 6.04 1.30 5.80
C LYS A 39 5.10 1.90 6.84
N TYR A 40 4.29 1.06 7.47
CA TYR A 40 3.43 1.45 8.58
C TYR A 40 4.15 1.24 9.91
N LEU A 41 4.40 2.32 10.66
CA LEU A 41 4.88 2.25 12.03
C LEU A 41 3.68 2.36 12.98
N LEU A 42 3.35 1.26 13.65
CA LEU A 42 2.19 1.14 14.52
C LEU A 42 2.60 1.16 16.00
N PRO A 43 1.77 1.71 16.91
CA PRO A 43 1.98 1.53 18.34
C PRO A 43 2.04 0.04 18.68
N GLU A 44 2.90 -0.36 19.61
CA GLU A 44 3.01 -1.76 20.04
C GLU A 44 1.65 -2.37 20.40
N LYS A 45 1.31 -3.50 19.77
CA LYS A 45 0.03 -4.24 19.91
C LYS A 45 -1.21 -3.54 19.36
N TYR A 46 -1.06 -2.51 18.52
CA TYR A 46 -2.19 -1.83 17.88
C TYR A 46 -3.11 -2.80 17.12
N LYS A 47 -4.41 -2.71 17.39
CA LYS A 47 -5.48 -3.37 16.65
C LYS A 47 -6.65 -2.41 16.54
N GLY A 48 -7.10 -2.13 15.33
CA GLY A 48 -8.10 -1.09 15.14
C GLY A 48 -8.13 -0.50 13.74
N TRP A 49 -8.97 0.51 13.58
CA TRP A 49 -9.09 1.27 12.34
C TRP A 49 -8.00 2.33 12.23
N ILE A 50 -7.45 2.47 11.03
CA ILE A 50 -6.51 3.52 10.66
C ILE A 50 -7.18 4.38 9.61
N CYS A 51 -7.04 5.70 9.79
CA CYS A 51 -7.63 6.71 8.93
C CYS A 51 -6.52 7.65 8.48
N VAL A 52 -6.21 7.61 7.19
CA VAL A 52 -5.19 8.46 6.58
C VAL A 52 -5.87 9.49 5.69
N THR A 53 -5.86 10.75 6.12
CA THR A 53 -6.38 11.87 5.33
C THR A 53 -5.25 12.52 4.54
N TYR A 54 -5.35 12.44 3.22
CA TYR A 54 -4.44 13.00 2.23
C TYR A 54 -4.89 14.40 1.79
N ASN A 55 -3.99 15.13 1.11
CA ASN A 55 -4.21 16.49 0.61
C ASN A 55 -4.57 17.53 1.70
N VAL A 56 -4.23 17.27 2.97
CA VAL A 56 -4.53 18.20 4.07
C VAL A 56 -3.56 19.38 4.03
N LYS A 57 -4.08 20.58 3.74
CA LYS A 57 -3.26 21.80 3.67
C LYS A 57 -2.59 22.11 5.01
N GLY A 58 -1.30 22.47 4.95
CA GLY A 58 -0.51 22.83 6.13
C GLY A 58 -0.05 21.64 7.00
N SER A 59 -0.38 20.40 6.63
CA SER A 59 0.20 19.20 7.26
C SER A 59 1.52 18.80 6.61
N SER A 60 2.27 17.90 7.26
CA SER A 60 3.54 17.41 6.72
C SER A 60 3.33 16.42 5.58
N SER A 61 4.18 16.48 4.56
CA SER A 61 4.24 15.45 3.52
C SER A 61 4.81 14.15 4.09
N LEU A 62 4.43 13.01 3.51
CA LEU A 62 5.03 11.73 3.89
C LEU A 62 6.53 11.72 3.60
N GLU A 63 7.29 11.24 4.58
CA GLU A 63 8.72 11.03 4.46
C GLU A 63 8.99 9.78 3.62
N LYS A 64 10.08 9.81 2.84
CA LYS A 64 10.55 8.66 2.07
C LYS A 64 11.83 8.12 2.70
N GLN A 65 11.85 6.84 3.05
CA GLN A 65 12.99 6.14 3.66
C GLN A 65 13.23 4.79 2.96
N ASP A 66 14.45 4.57 2.46
CA ASP A 66 14.85 3.33 1.76
C ASP A 66 13.87 2.92 0.66
N ASP A 67 13.38 3.91 -0.08
CA ASP A 67 12.37 3.80 -1.12
C ASP A 67 10.92 3.50 -0.70
N PHE A 68 10.65 3.39 0.60
CA PHE A 68 9.28 3.34 1.14
C PHE A 68 8.78 4.70 1.57
N PHE A 69 7.47 4.91 1.49
CA PHE A 69 6.83 6.01 2.22
C PHE A 69 6.54 5.59 3.65
N LEU A 70 6.82 6.49 4.60
CA LEU A 70 6.65 6.19 6.02
C LEU A 70 5.34 6.76 6.54
N LEU A 71 4.48 5.89 7.07
CA LEU A 71 3.27 6.27 7.79
C LEU A 71 3.40 5.89 9.26
N LYS A 72 3.63 6.89 10.11
CA LYS A 72 3.63 6.71 11.56
C LYS A 72 2.22 6.87 12.12
N VAL A 73 1.62 5.74 12.53
CA VAL A 73 0.28 5.67 13.10
C VAL A 73 0.33 6.09 14.57
N LEU A 74 -0.52 7.04 14.94
CA LEU A 74 -0.71 7.45 16.33
C LEU A 74 -1.69 6.50 17.03
N LYS A 75 -1.72 6.48 18.38
CA LYS A 75 -2.64 5.63 19.16
C LYS A 75 -4.13 5.83 18.83
N ASN A 76 -4.49 7.03 18.39
CA ASN A 76 -5.85 7.35 17.94
C ASN A 76 -6.13 6.91 16.50
N GLY A 77 -5.19 6.23 15.83
CA GLY A 77 -5.36 5.67 14.49
C GLY A 77 -5.45 6.70 13.37
N THR A 78 -5.23 7.99 13.64
CA THR A 78 -5.38 9.05 12.63
C THR A 78 -4.03 9.51 12.11
N ILE A 79 -3.96 9.77 10.81
CA ILE A 79 -2.83 10.43 10.15
C ILE A 79 -3.40 11.51 9.22
N LYS A 80 -2.75 12.67 9.18
CA LYS A 80 -3.03 13.74 8.21
C LYS A 80 -1.75 14.07 7.46
N THR A 81 -1.83 14.14 6.14
CA THR A 81 -0.68 14.43 5.28
C THR A 81 -1.06 15.33 4.12
N SER A 82 -0.11 16.18 3.69
CA SER A 82 -0.27 17.04 2.53
C SER A 82 0.00 16.30 1.23
N SER A 83 0.52 15.08 1.32
CA SER A 83 0.77 14.24 0.15
C SER A 83 -0.53 13.81 -0.52
N SER A 84 -0.49 13.61 -1.83
CA SER A 84 -1.61 13.07 -2.61
C SER A 84 -1.66 11.56 -2.57
N LEU A 85 -2.86 10.99 -2.40
CA LEU A 85 -3.09 9.55 -2.46
C LEU A 85 -2.61 8.96 -3.81
N ASN A 86 -2.79 9.68 -4.91
CA ASN A 86 -2.42 9.24 -6.26
C ASN A 86 -0.90 9.09 -6.47
N ASN A 87 -0.08 9.71 -5.62
CA ASN A 87 1.37 9.48 -5.62
C ASN A 87 1.72 8.08 -5.10
N TYR A 88 0.77 7.39 -4.47
CA TYR A 88 0.93 6.12 -3.77
C TYR A 88 0.04 5.01 -4.34
N SER A 89 -1.03 5.38 -5.04
CA SER A 89 -1.80 4.50 -5.90
C SER A 89 -1.64 4.97 -7.36
N LYS A 90 -0.66 4.44 -8.09
CA LYS A 90 -0.52 4.74 -9.52
C LYS A 90 -1.79 4.28 -10.24
N GLU A 91 -2.53 5.24 -10.80
CA GLU A 91 -3.74 4.99 -11.57
C GLU A 91 -3.45 4.03 -12.75
N GLY A 92 -4.27 3.00 -12.89
CA GLY A 92 -4.45 2.26 -14.14
C GLY A 92 -3.76 0.90 -14.26
N TYR A 93 -2.78 0.57 -13.42
CA TYR A 93 -2.20 -0.78 -13.35
C TYR A 93 -1.93 -1.15 -11.90
N TYR A 94 -2.41 -2.32 -11.48
CA TYR A 94 -2.04 -2.95 -10.21
C TYR A 94 -0.54 -3.30 -10.28
N ILE A 95 0.33 -2.33 -10.02
CA ILE A 95 1.72 -2.63 -9.70
C ILE A 95 1.65 -3.24 -8.29
N PRO A 96 2.04 -4.52 -8.11
CA PRO A 96 2.08 -5.10 -6.79
C PRO A 96 3.11 -4.33 -5.96
N THR A 97 2.64 -3.41 -5.12
CA THR A 97 3.45 -2.83 -4.06
C THR A 97 3.45 -3.78 -2.88
N TYR A 98 4.57 -3.88 -2.19
CA TYR A 98 4.63 -4.58 -0.90
C TYR A 98 4.67 -3.55 0.21
N ASP A 99 3.64 -3.58 1.05
CA ASP A 99 3.59 -2.80 2.28
C ASP A 99 4.23 -3.57 3.43
N GLU A 100 4.92 -2.86 4.30
CA GLU A 100 5.57 -3.45 5.47
C GLU A 100 4.96 -2.89 6.75
N TYR A 101 4.81 -3.75 7.76
CA TYR A 101 4.22 -3.40 9.04
C TYR A 101 5.25 -3.56 10.15
N TYR A 102 5.37 -2.53 10.98
CA TYR A 102 6.30 -2.49 12.09
C TYR A 102 5.59 -1.99 13.34
N TYR A 103 6.07 -2.43 14.50
CA TYR A 103 5.75 -1.78 15.76
C TYR A 103 6.83 -0.80 16.16
N TYR A 104 6.42 0.31 16.77
CA TYR A 104 7.31 1.19 17.52
C TYR A 104 6.91 1.23 19.00
N SER A 105 7.90 1.26 19.86
CA SER A 105 7.76 1.53 21.30
C SER A 105 9.01 2.23 21.83
N GLU A 106 9.06 2.47 23.14
CA GLU A 106 10.24 3.03 23.81
C GLU A 106 11.49 2.13 23.64
N LYS A 107 11.29 0.84 23.38
CA LYS A 107 12.37 -0.13 23.16
C LYS A 107 12.91 -0.12 21.72
N GLY A 108 12.31 0.66 20.82
CA GLY A 108 12.70 0.77 19.42
C GLY A 108 11.62 0.29 18.45
N ILE A 109 12.05 -0.06 17.23
CA ILE A 109 11.20 -0.49 16.12
C ILE A 109 11.45 -1.97 15.83
N ARG A 110 10.38 -2.76 15.64
CA ARG A 110 10.48 -4.17 15.21
C ARG A 110 9.50 -4.49 14.09
N VAL A 111 9.83 -5.48 13.28
CA VAL A 111 8.90 -6.03 12.28
C VAL A 111 7.68 -6.63 12.99
N ALA A 112 6.50 -6.43 12.42
CA ALA A 112 5.22 -6.91 12.92
C ALA A 112 4.68 -8.05 12.02
N GLU A 113 5.39 -9.17 11.96
CA GLU A 113 5.05 -10.31 11.10
C GLU A 113 3.70 -10.95 11.45
N GLU A 114 3.23 -10.74 12.67
CA GLU A 114 1.94 -11.25 13.15
C GLU A 114 0.74 -10.47 12.61
N LEU A 115 0.94 -9.28 12.03
CA LEU A 115 -0.13 -8.41 11.60
C LEU A 115 -0.68 -8.79 10.22
N ALA A 116 -1.96 -8.48 10.04
CA ALA A 116 -2.66 -8.53 8.77
C ALA A 116 -3.53 -7.29 8.63
N MET A 117 -3.51 -6.72 7.43
CA MET A 117 -4.47 -5.71 7.01
C MET A 117 -5.78 -6.38 6.64
N GLY A 118 -6.86 -5.87 7.20
CA GLY A 118 -8.22 -6.23 6.81
C GLY A 118 -8.75 -5.36 5.68
N GLY A 119 -10.05 -5.46 5.43
CA GLY A 119 -10.71 -4.64 4.41
C GLY A 119 -10.57 -3.13 4.67
N GLY A 120 -10.82 -2.35 3.63
CA GLY A 120 -10.74 -0.90 3.69
C GLY A 120 -11.55 -0.25 2.57
N PHE A 121 -11.65 1.07 2.64
CA PHE A 121 -12.31 1.89 1.63
C PHE A 121 -11.75 3.31 1.67
N THR A 122 -12.06 4.09 0.65
CA THR A 122 -11.63 5.49 0.55
C THR A 122 -12.85 6.36 0.38
N THR A 123 -12.88 7.50 1.07
CA THR A 123 -13.92 8.53 0.90
C THR A 123 -13.28 9.84 0.50
N GLN A 124 -14.02 10.63 -0.26
CA GLN A 124 -13.71 12.03 -0.50
C GLN A 124 -14.93 12.84 -0.07
N ASN A 125 -14.69 13.90 0.72
CA ASN A 125 -15.78 14.78 1.12
C ASN A 125 -16.20 15.66 -0.06
N GLU A 126 -17.49 15.84 -0.26
CA GLU A 126 -18.02 16.68 -1.34
C GLU A 126 -17.53 18.14 -1.17
N GLY A 127 -16.94 18.70 -2.23
CA GLY A 127 -16.36 20.04 -2.20
C GLY A 127 -14.97 20.15 -1.54
N SER A 128 -14.34 19.02 -1.19
CA SER A 128 -12.98 18.98 -0.64
C SER A 128 -12.03 18.16 -1.52
N ASP A 129 -10.79 18.62 -1.63
CA ASP A 129 -9.69 17.84 -2.23
C ASP A 129 -9.13 16.78 -1.24
N GLU A 130 -9.55 16.82 0.02
CA GLU A 130 -9.13 15.86 1.04
C GLU A 130 -9.75 14.49 0.79
N ILE A 131 -8.89 13.47 0.79
CA ILE A 131 -9.27 12.08 0.58
C ILE A 131 -8.88 11.31 1.83
N THR A 132 -9.80 10.56 2.43
CA THR A 132 -9.50 9.71 3.59
C THR A 132 -9.55 8.24 3.21
N SER A 133 -8.44 7.54 3.41
CA SER A 133 -8.37 6.08 3.30
C SER A 133 -8.55 5.45 4.68
N TYR A 134 -9.43 4.47 4.74
CA TYR A 134 -9.76 3.69 5.93
C TYR A 134 -9.37 2.25 5.70
N PHE A 135 -8.69 1.66 6.66
CA PHE A 135 -8.43 0.21 6.71
C PHE A 135 -8.21 -0.19 8.16
N TRP A 136 -8.32 -1.47 8.48
CA TRP A 136 -8.10 -1.94 9.84
C TRP A 136 -6.98 -2.96 9.92
N ILE A 137 -6.34 -3.01 11.08
CA ILE A 137 -5.23 -3.89 11.39
C ILE A 137 -5.65 -4.84 12.51
N SER A 138 -5.35 -6.12 12.35
CA SER A 138 -5.44 -7.14 13.39
C SER A 138 -4.26 -8.11 13.29
N THR A 139 -4.16 -9.06 14.21
CA THR A 139 -3.27 -10.21 14.08
C THR A 139 -3.86 -11.22 13.11
N LYS A 140 -3.01 -11.89 12.32
CA LYS A 140 -3.38 -12.97 11.38
C LYS A 140 -4.32 -13.99 12.01
N GLU A 141 -4.07 -14.38 13.26
CA GLU A 141 -4.87 -15.37 14.01
C GLU A 141 -6.28 -14.89 14.38
N ASN A 142 -6.49 -13.57 14.56
CA ASN A 142 -7.76 -13.02 15.05
C ASN A 142 -8.57 -12.32 13.95
N LEU A 143 -8.06 -12.27 12.72
CA LEU A 143 -8.62 -11.45 11.64
C LEU A 143 -10.13 -11.69 11.45
N GLU A 144 -10.57 -12.94 11.40
CA GLU A 144 -11.99 -13.28 11.21
C GLU A 144 -12.84 -12.91 12.43
N ASN A 145 -12.34 -13.17 13.64
CA ASN A 145 -13.05 -12.87 14.88
C ASN A 145 -13.21 -11.36 15.09
N ASP A 146 -12.14 -10.61 14.84
CA ASP A 146 -12.14 -9.16 14.95
C ASP A 146 -13.01 -8.52 13.87
N TYR A 147 -13.04 -9.07 12.66
CA TYR A 147 -14.01 -8.63 11.64
C TYR A 147 -15.45 -8.79 12.13
N LYS A 148 -15.81 -9.97 12.66
CA LYS A 148 -17.16 -10.23 13.17
C LYS A 148 -17.53 -9.32 14.35
N LYS A 149 -16.57 -9.03 15.22
CA LYS A 149 -16.79 -8.28 16.46
C LYS A 149 -16.80 -6.76 16.26
N TYR A 150 -15.92 -6.23 15.41
CA TYR A 150 -15.64 -4.80 15.33
C TYR A 150 -15.93 -4.17 13.96
N VAL A 151 -16.21 -4.96 12.92
CA VAL A 151 -16.27 -4.45 11.54
C VAL A 151 -17.56 -4.80 10.80
N LYS A 152 -18.13 -5.99 11.02
CA LYS A 152 -19.25 -6.53 10.24
C LYS A 152 -20.49 -5.63 10.21
N ASP A 153 -20.67 -4.79 11.24
CA ASP A 153 -21.80 -3.87 11.32
C ASP A 153 -21.71 -2.77 10.26
N ARG A 154 -22.78 -2.60 9.48
CA ARG A 154 -22.81 -1.66 8.34
C ARG A 154 -22.49 -0.22 8.74
N ASP A 155 -22.90 0.21 9.92
CA ASP A 155 -22.66 1.57 10.40
C ASP A 155 -21.16 1.82 10.61
N VAL A 156 -20.41 0.80 11.04
CA VAL A 156 -18.95 0.87 11.18
C VAL A 156 -18.27 0.94 9.80
N LEU A 157 -18.81 0.25 8.79
CA LEU A 157 -18.30 0.33 7.43
C LEU A 157 -18.57 1.68 6.75
N GLN A 158 -19.56 2.44 7.21
CA GLN A 158 -19.85 3.77 6.67
C GLN A 158 -19.09 4.88 7.40
N ASN A 159 -18.84 4.70 8.71
CA ASN A 159 -18.14 5.68 9.52
C ASN A 159 -17.32 5.00 10.64
N PRO A 160 -16.17 4.40 10.29
CA PRO A 160 -15.34 3.69 11.25
C PRO A 160 -14.72 4.67 12.24
N GLN A 161 -14.75 4.31 13.52
CA GLN A 161 -14.02 5.05 14.53
C GLN A 161 -12.54 4.68 14.47
N CYS A 162 -11.72 5.63 13.99
CA CYS A 162 -10.27 5.52 13.96
C CYS A 162 -9.72 5.28 15.37
N GLY A 163 -8.67 4.46 15.45
CA GLY A 163 -7.98 4.15 16.69
C GLY A 163 -8.13 2.70 17.10
N GLU A 164 -7.49 2.39 18.22
CA GLU A 164 -7.53 1.06 18.81
C GLU A 164 -8.96 0.67 19.16
N TRP A 165 -9.35 -0.56 18.79
CA TRP A 165 -10.61 -1.11 19.27
C TRP A 165 -10.53 -1.27 20.77
N LYS A 166 -11.44 -0.60 21.47
CA LYS A 166 -11.59 -0.81 22.91
C LYS A 166 -12.14 -2.21 23.12
N ASN A 167 -11.52 -2.97 24.01
CA ASN A 167 -12.16 -4.17 24.55
C ASN A 167 -13.43 -3.70 25.25
N ILE A 168 -14.57 -3.87 24.61
CA ILE A 168 -15.84 -4.04 25.32
C ILE A 168 -15.68 -5.41 26.00
N GLN A 169 -15.21 -5.37 27.24
CA GLN A 169 -15.31 -6.49 28.18
C GLN A 169 -16.74 -6.57 28.69
#